data_AF-A0A965Y9Y9-F1
#
_entry.id   AF-A0A965Y9Y9-F1
#
_cell.length_a   1.000
_cell.length_b   1.000
_cell.length_c   1.000
_cell.angle_alpha   90.00
_cell.angle_beta   90.00
_cell.angle_gamma   90.00
#
_symmetry.space_group_name_H-M   'P 1'
#
loop_
_entity.id
_entity.type
_entity.pdbx_description
1 polymer ?
#
loop_
_entity_poly.entity_id
_entity_poly.type
_entity_poly.pdbx_seq_one_letter_code
_entity_poly.pdbx_strand_id
1 'polypeptide(L)' 'MIEPIGDLIIVERMEKETKTKGGIYLPLPNQKSLGKIISVGKGVLNIHS' A
#
# COMPACT_ATOMS: atom_id res chain seq x y z
N MET A 1 4.54 18.44 1.79
CA MET A 1 5.30 17.20 1.60
C MET A 1 5.05 16.34 2.82
N ILE A 2 4.54 15.12 2.65
CA ILE A 2 4.26 14.23 3.78
C ILE A 2 5.50 13.36 3.99
N GLU A 3 6.10 13.43 5.19
CA GLU A 3 7.28 12.67 5.54
C GLU A 3 6.90 11.61 6.59
N PRO A 4 7.18 10.32 6.32
CA PRO A 4 6.96 9.28 7.31
C PRO A 4 7.93 9.42 8.49
N ILE A 5 7.41 9.25 9.70
CA ILE A 5 8.18 9.29 10.95
C ILE A 5 8.69 7.88 11.26
N GLY A 6 9.99 7.73 11.52
CA GLY A 6 10.59 6.45 11.92
C GLY A 6 10.52 5.38 10.82
N ASP A 7 9.90 4.25 11.12
CA ASP A 7 9.79 3.07 10.23
C ASP A 7 8.46 3.01 9.45
N LEU A 8 7.73 4.11 9.43
CA LEU A 8 6.46 4.16 8.71
C LEU A 8 6.69 4.25 7.19
N ILE A 9 5.78 3.65 6.42
CA ILE A 9 5.78 3.70 4.96
C ILE A 9 4.44 4.23 4.51
N ILE A 10 4.48 5.20 3.59
CA ILE A 10 3.27 5.79 3.03
C ILE A 10 3.00 5.13 1.69
N VAL A 11 1.83 4.51 1.61
CA VAL A 11 1.36 3.78 0.43
C VAL A 11 0.10 4.42 -0.13
N GLU A 12 0.07 4.58 -1.45
CA GLU A 12 -1.14 4.95 -2.17
C GLU A 12 -1.91 3.69 -2.52
N ARG A 13 -3.20 3.64 -2.20
CA ARG A 13 -4.06 2.53 -2.59
C ARG A 13 -4.39 2.67 -4.07
N MET A 14 -4.01 1.68 -4.87
CA MET A 14 -4.40 1.67 -6.27
C MET A 14 -5.89 1.33 -6.40
N GLU A 15 -6.54 1.97 -7.36
CA GLU A 15 -7.92 1.65 -7.72
C GLU A 15 -8.02 0.20 -8.18
N LYS A 16 -9.06 -0.47 -7.70
CA LYS A 16 -9.26 -1.88 -7.97
C LYS A 16 -10.04 -2.05 -9.28
N GLU A 17 -9.61 -2.98 -10.12
CA GLU A 17 -10.42 -3.41 -11.26
C GLU A 17 -11.70 -4.09 -10.77
N THR A 18 -12.82 -3.38 -10.91
CA THR A 18 -14.15 -3.85 -10.52
C THR A 18 -14.70 -4.90 -11.49
N LYS A 19 -14.16 -4.93 -12.72
CA LYS A 19 -14.55 -5.85 -13.80
C LYS A 19 -13.31 -6.50 -14.39
N THR A 20 -13.40 -7.79 -14.69
CA THR A 20 -12.41 -8.44 -15.56
C THR A 20 -12.56 -7.94 -16.99
N LYS A 21 -11.52 -8.09 -17.82
CA LYS A 21 -11.54 -7.73 -19.26
C LYS A 21 -12.72 -8.35 -20.04
N GLY A 22 -13.32 -9.42 -19.53
CA GLY A 22 -14.50 -10.09 -20.09
C GLY A 22 -15.86 -9.58 -19.59
N GLY A 23 -15.91 -8.48 -18.83
CA GLY A 23 -17.17 -7.86 -18.38
C GLY A 23 -17.82 -8.50 -17.15
N ILE A 24 -17.21 -9.53 -16.57
CA ILE A 24 -17.70 -10.19 -15.35
C ILE A 24 -17.34 -9.33 -14.14
N TYR A 25 -18.35 -9.02 -13.33
CA TYR A 25 -18.20 -8.35 -12.03
C TYR A 25 -17.58 -9.32 -11.03
N LEU A 26 -16.44 -8.94 -10.45
CA LEU A 26 -15.79 -9.74 -9.42
C LEU A 26 -16.56 -9.61 -8.10
N PRO A 27 -16.88 -10.71 -7.38
CA PRO A 27 -17.37 -10.61 -6.01
C PRO A 27 -16.23 -10.07 -5.13
N LEU A 28 -16.45 -8.92 -4.46
CA LEU A 28 -15.42 -8.24 -3.69
C LEU A 28 -15.62 -8.44 -2.18
N PRO A 29 -15.07 -9.53 -1.63
CA PRO A 29 -14.39 -9.41 -0.33
C PRO A 29 -13.06 -10.19 -0.31
N ASN A 30 -12.04 -9.62 0.35
CA ASN A 30 -10.74 -10.23 0.70
C ASN A 30 -9.57 -10.24 -0.31
N GLN A 31 -9.60 -9.45 -1.38
CA GLN A 31 -8.38 -9.31 -2.21
C GLN A 31 -7.43 -8.28 -1.58
N LYS A 32 -6.17 -8.67 -1.38
CA LYS A 32 -5.10 -7.78 -0.88
C LYS A 32 -5.08 -6.51 -1.73
N SER A 33 -5.23 -5.36 -1.09
CA SER A 33 -5.12 -4.07 -1.77
C SER A 33 -3.70 -3.92 -2.30
N LEU A 34 -3.56 -3.81 -3.62
CA LEU A 34 -2.29 -3.40 -4.24
C LEU A 34 -2.12 -1.91 -3.98
N GLY A 35 -0.91 -1.51 -3.61
CA GLY A 35 -0.58 -0.12 -3.35
C GLY A 35 0.85 0.18 -3.75
N LYS A 36 1.10 1.41 -4.17
CA LYS A 36 2.43 1.89 -4.55
C LYS A 36 3.04 2.65 -3.38
N ILE A 37 4.32 2.42 -3.12
CA ILE A 37 5.07 3.15 -2.09
C ILE A 37 5.39 4.56 -2.61
N ILE A 38 4.99 5.58 -1.86
CA ILE A 38 5.27 6.99 -2.18
C ILE A 38 6.48 7.49 -1.40
N SER A 39 6.61 7.09 -0.14
CA SER A 39 7.70 7.53 0.74
C SER A 39 7.99 6.50 1.82
N VAL A 40 9.27 6.37 2.17
CA VAL A 40 9.79 5.41 3.16
C VAL A 40 10.47 6.21 4.28
N GLY A 41 10.17 5.85 5.53
CA GLY A 41 10.79 6.46 6.69
C GLY A 41 12.27 6.12 6.84
N LYS A 42 12.95 6.80 7.76
CA LYS A 42 14.39 6.62 8.04
C LYS A 42 14.73 5.24 8.65
N GLY A 43 13.72 4.40 8.91
CA GLY A 43 13.85 3.03 9.41
C GLY A 43 13.86 2.94 10.95
N VAL A 44 13.91 1.72 11.48
CA VAL A 44 14.04 1.46 12.92
C VAL A 44 15.46 1.75 13.38
N LEU A 45 15.62 2.64 14.36
CA LEU A 45 16.88 2.80 15.07
C LEU A 45 17.12 1.55 15.93
N ASN A 46 18.12 0.73 15.58
CA ASN A 46 18.49 -0.42 16.40
C ASN A 46 19.27 0.07 17.63
N ILE A 47 18.61 0.14 18.79
CA ILE A 47 19.17 0.63 20.05
C ILE A 47 19.77 -0.47 20.94
N HIS A 48 20.15 -1.62 20.37
CA HIS A 48 20.84 -2.69 21.09
C HIS A 48 22.23 -2.92 20.48
N SER A 49 23.26 -2.40 21.14
CA SER A 49 24.67 -2.75 20.98
C SER A 49 25.34 -2.77 22.34
#